data_AF-A0AAN8TDW7-F1
#
_entry.id   AF-A0AAN8TDW7-F1
#
_cell.length_a   1.000
_cell.length_b   1.000
_cell.length_c   1.000
_cell.angle_alpha   90.00
_cell.angle_beta   90.00
_cell.angle_gamma   90.00
#
_symmetry.space_group_name_H-M   'P 1'
#
loop_
_entity.id
_entity.type
_entity.pdbx_description
1 polymer ?
#
loop_
_entity_poly.entity_id
_entity_poly.type
_entity_poly.pdbx_seq_one_letter_code
_entity_poly.pdbx_strand_id
1 'polypeptide(L)'
;MVSLASSQVLAICKDAAGIVGNIFAFGLFLSLIPTFMRIMRNQSIEQFSGLPYMYGLLNCLICAWYGTPLVSPNNLLVTSVNSVGAVFQLAYIVLYVMYTEKEKKFRTFGWILTVFGLFAIIVIGSLFILDLELRRIIIGSLSCASLISMFASPLLIILCLTVDIQNFPSSSYSLTFSC
;
A
#
# COMPACT_ATOMS: atom_id res chain seq x y z
N MET A 1 8.19 40.50 0.47
CA MET A 1 9.22 39.82 -0.38
C MET A 1 9.77 38.54 0.25
N VAL A 2 10.18 38.53 1.53
CA VAL A 2 10.69 37.31 2.22
C VAL A 2 9.69 36.15 2.26
N SER A 3 8.39 36.41 2.49
CA SER A 3 7.34 35.37 2.51
C SER A 3 7.04 34.75 1.13
N LEU A 4 7.29 35.49 0.04
CA LEU A 4 7.12 34.98 -1.32
C LEU A 4 8.31 34.09 -1.71
N ALA A 5 9.52 34.51 -1.35
CA ALA A 5 10.73 33.71 -1.55
C ALA A 5 10.69 32.41 -0.73
N SER A 6 10.23 32.47 0.53
CA SER A 6 10.10 31.26 1.37
C SER A 6 9.04 30.29 0.86
N SER A 7 7.90 30.78 0.36
CA SER A 7 6.86 29.92 -0.23
C SER A 7 7.29 29.28 -1.55
N GLN A 8 8.07 29.98 -2.39
CA GLN A 8 8.65 29.38 -3.59
C GLN A 8 9.72 28.33 -3.26
N VAL A 9 10.59 28.59 -2.29
CA VAL A 9 11.58 27.60 -1.81
C VAL A 9 10.86 26.37 -1.24
N LEU A 10 9.79 26.55 -0.47
CA LEU A 10 8.99 25.45 0.07
C LEU A 10 8.35 24.60 -1.04
N ALA A 11 7.82 25.23 -2.10
CA ALA A 11 7.25 24.53 -3.24
C ALA A 11 8.29 23.70 -3.98
N ILE A 12 9.47 24.28 -4.26
CA ILE A 12 10.58 23.59 -4.92
C ILE A 12 11.06 22.41 -4.06
N CYS A 13 11.22 22.58 -2.75
CA CYS A 13 11.61 21.51 -1.83
C CYS A 13 10.57 20.39 -1.79
N LYS A 14 9.27 20.72 -1.78
CA LYS A 14 8.18 19.74 -1.81
C LYS A 14 8.21 18.90 -3.09
N ASP A 15 8.36 19.55 -4.24
CA ASP A 15 8.39 18.86 -5.53
C ASP A 15 9.65 18.01 -5.66
N ALA A 16 10.81 18.52 -5.25
CA ALA A 16 12.06 17.77 -5.21
C ALA A 16 11.96 16.52 -4.32
N ALA A 17 11.43 16.67 -3.09
CA ALA A 17 11.22 15.54 -2.19
C ALA A 17 10.26 14.50 -2.77
N GLY A 18 9.19 14.95 -3.43
CA GLY A 18 8.24 14.06 -4.09
C GLY A 18 8.83 13.31 -5.30
N ILE A 19 9.69 13.95 -6.08
CA ILE A 19 10.39 13.32 -7.21
C ILE A 19 11.38 12.27 -6.69
N VAL A 20 12.22 12.62 -5.71
CA VAL A 20 13.19 11.69 -5.12
C VAL A 20 12.47 10.49 -4.48
N GLY A 21 11.38 10.74 -3.75
CA GLY A 21 10.56 9.69 -3.16
C GLY A 21 9.94 8.76 -4.21
N ASN A 22 9.44 9.29 -5.32
CA ASN A 22 8.91 8.48 -6.42
C ASN A 22 10.02 7.59 -7.03
N ILE A 23 11.21 8.15 -7.32
CA ILE A 23 12.33 7.37 -7.89
C ILE A 23 12.70 6.21 -6.97
N PHE A 24 12.81 6.45 -5.67
CA PHE A 24 13.12 5.40 -4.70
C PHE A 24 12.01 4.35 -4.62
N ALA A 25 10.74 4.77 -4.64
CA ALA A 25 9.60 3.86 -4.64
C ALA A 25 9.57 2.98 -5.89
N PHE A 26 9.86 3.53 -7.08
CA PHE A 26 10.04 2.73 -8.29
C PHE A 26 11.17 1.70 -8.14
N GLY A 27 12.31 2.09 -7.55
CA GLY A 27 13.39 1.17 -7.25
C GLY A 27 12.96 0.02 -6.33
N LEU A 28 12.18 0.31 -5.27
CA LEU A 28 11.61 -0.70 -4.38
C LEU A 28 10.64 -1.62 -5.12
N PHE A 29 9.77 -1.09 -5.97
CA PHE A 29 8.86 -1.90 -6.78
C PHE A 29 9.60 -2.81 -7.77
N LEU A 30 10.69 -2.32 -8.38
CA LEU A 30 11.54 -3.14 -9.25
C LEU A 30 12.26 -4.26 -8.46
N SER A 31 12.64 -4.02 -7.20
CA SER A 31 13.24 -5.03 -6.32
C SER A 31 12.28 -6.20 -6.02
N LEU A 32 10.97 -5.97 -6.08
CA LEU A 32 9.97 -7.02 -5.91
C LEU A 32 9.86 -7.94 -7.15
N ILE A 33 10.25 -7.48 -8.34
CA ILE A 33 10.17 -8.25 -9.60
C ILE A 33 10.95 -9.57 -9.54
N PRO A 34 12.22 -9.63 -9.10
CA PRO A 34 12.92 -10.89 -8.89
C PRO A 34 12.17 -11.87 -7.98
N THR A 35 11.54 -11.37 -6.91
CA THR A 35 10.73 -12.19 -5.99
C THR A 35 9.51 -12.76 -6.71
N PHE A 36 8.80 -11.96 -7.51
CA PHE A 36 7.72 -12.44 -8.36
C PHE A 36 8.16 -13.53 -9.33
N MET A 37 9.28 -13.31 -10.02
CA MET A 37 9.83 -14.28 -10.99
C MET A 37 10.18 -15.62 -10.30
N ARG A 38 10.70 -15.57 -9.07
CA ARG A 38 10.97 -16.76 -8.26
C ARG A 38 9.68 -17.50 -7.90
N ILE A 39 8.62 -16.80 -7.51
CA ILE A 39 7.31 -17.39 -7.21
C ILE A 39 6.73 -18.07 -8.45
N MET A 40 6.75 -17.39 -9.60
CA MET A 40 6.26 -17.94 -10.87
C MET A 40 7.02 -19.20 -11.28
N ARG A 41 8.35 -19.22 -11.10
CA ARG A 41 9.21 -20.37 -11.42
C ARG A 41 8.96 -21.56 -10.50
N ASN A 42 8.78 -21.31 -9.21
CA ASN A 42 8.65 -22.37 -8.22
C ASN A 42 7.22 -22.93 -8.13
N GLN A 43 6.23 -22.28 -8.76
CA GLN A 43 4.79 -22.64 -8.77
C GLN A 43 4.17 -22.93 -7.38
N SER A 44 4.88 -22.60 -6.31
CA SER A 44 4.46 -22.76 -4.94
C SER A 44 4.27 -21.38 -4.36
N ILE A 45 3.02 -21.08 -3.98
CA ILE A 45 2.73 -19.94 -3.11
C ILE A 45 3.26 -20.39 -1.75
N GLU A 46 4.49 -20.01 -1.39
CA GLU A 46 4.96 -20.03 0.01
C GLU A 46 3.82 -19.46 0.87
N GLN A 47 3.57 -20.01 2.07
CA GLN A 47 2.35 -19.90 2.90
C GLN A 47 1.89 -18.47 3.32
N PHE A 48 1.94 -17.53 2.41
CA PHE A 48 1.57 -16.16 2.59
C PHE A 48 0.07 -16.04 2.37
N SER A 49 -0.61 -15.70 3.46
CA SER A 49 -2.01 -15.28 3.42
C SER A 49 -2.16 -14.16 2.38
N GLY A 50 -3.16 -14.24 1.50
CA GLY A 50 -3.44 -13.22 0.48
C GLY A 50 -4.05 -11.91 1.01
N LEU A 51 -4.37 -11.85 2.31
CA LEU A 51 -5.01 -10.70 2.96
C LEU A 51 -4.18 -9.39 3.00
N PRO A 52 -2.89 -9.37 3.38
CA PRO A 52 -2.11 -8.14 3.44
C PRO A 52 -1.98 -7.48 2.06
N TYR A 53 -1.96 -8.29 1.00
CA TYR A 53 -2.00 -7.82 -0.38
C TYR A 53 -3.32 -7.11 -0.74
N MET A 54 -4.46 -7.61 -0.26
CA MET A 54 -5.76 -6.95 -0.44
C MET A 54 -5.84 -5.61 0.31
N TYR A 55 -5.37 -5.58 1.56
CA TYR A 55 -5.31 -4.36 2.36
C TYR A 55 -4.36 -3.33 1.75
N GLY A 56 -3.20 -3.78 1.25
CA GLY A 56 -2.26 -2.94 0.49
C GLY A 56 -2.90 -2.33 -0.75
N LEU A 57 -3.70 -3.12 -1.50
CA LEU A 57 -4.39 -2.63 -2.69
C LEU A 57 -5.37 -1.52 -2.33
N LEU A 58 -6.19 -1.74 -1.31
CA LEU A 58 -7.15 -0.73 -0.83
C LEU A 58 -6.44 0.54 -0.36
N ASN A 59 -5.37 0.41 0.42
CA ASN A 59 -4.58 1.55 0.89
C ASN A 59 -4.00 2.36 -0.29
N CYS A 60 -3.38 1.71 -1.26
CA CYS A 60 -2.85 2.36 -2.45
C CYS A 60 -3.96 3.06 -3.26
N LEU A 61 -5.14 2.45 -3.41
CA LEU A 61 -6.27 3.07 -4.11
C LEU A 61 -6.78 4.33 -3.37
N ILE A 62 -6.95 4.28 -2.05
CA ILE A 62 -7.38 5.43 -1.25
C ILE A 62 -6.34 6.56 -1.31
N CYS A 63 -5.06 6.24 -1.15
CA CYS A 63 -3.97 7.22 -1.25
C CYS A 63 -3.84 7.82 -2.66
N ALA A 64 -4.04 7.00 -3.70
CA ALA A 64 -4.06 7.48 -5.08
C ALA A 64 -5.22 8.46 -5.31
N TRP A 65 -6.41 8.16 -4.77
CA TRP A 65 -7.57 9.03 -4.84
C TRP A 65 -7.37 10.35 -4.10
N TYR A 66 -6.78 10.31 -2.90
CA TYR A 66 -6.41 11.52 -2.15
C TYR A 66 -5.51 12.47 -2.95
N GLY A 67 -4.52 11.93 -3.68
CA GLY A 67 -3.60 12.74 -4.49
C GLY A 67 -4.20 13.32 -5.78
N THR A 68 -5.40 12.88 -6.18
CA THR A 68 -6.03 13.36 -7.42
C THR A 68 -6.35 14.85 -7.33
N PRO A 69 -6.32 15.59 -8.46
CA PRO A 69 -6.61 17.03 -8.45
C PRO A 69 -8.06 17.34 -8.05
N LEU A 70 -8.94 16.33 -8.09
CA LEU A 70 -10.33 16.43 -7.63
C LEU A 70 -10.45 16.50 -6.10
N VAL A 71 -9.47 15.98 -5.36
CA VAL A 71 -9.46 15.94 -3.88
C VAL A 71 -8.40 16.88 -3.33
N SER A 72 -7.19 16.85 -3.88
CA SER A 72 -6.07 17.65 -3.41
C SER A 72 -5.28 18.25 -4.57
N PRO A 73 -5.47 19.55 -4.89
CA PRO A 73 -4.62 20.22 -5.85
C PRO A 73 -3.19 20.25 -5.29
N ASN A 74 -2.22 19.81 -6.09
CA ASN A 74 -0.77 19.77 -5.80
C ASN A 74 -0.19 18.46 -5.21
N ASN A 75 -0.94 17.35 -5.16
CA ASN A 75 -0.44 16.07 -4.65
C ASN A 75 -0.37 14.94 -5.69
N LEU A 76 -0.19 15.28 -6.97
CA LEU A 76 -0.10 14.32 -8.09
C LEU A 76 1.03 13.29 -7.93
N LEU A 77 2.14 13.68 -7.30
CA LEU A 77 3.27 12.78 -7.02
C LEU A 77 2.89 11.65 -6.04
N VAL A 78 1.88 11.87 -5.19
CA VAL A 78 1.32 10.83 -4.31
C VAL A 78 0.44 9.87 -5.13
N THR A 79 -0.31 10.39 -6.10
CA THR A 79 -1.09 9.55 -7.01
C THR A 79 -0.20 8.65 -7.84
N SER A 80 0.88 9.15 -8.43
CA SER A 80 1.76 8.33 -9.28
C SER A 80 2.34 7.12 -8.54
N VAL A 81 2.93 7.34 -7.36
CA VAL A 81 3.55 6.25 -6.58
C VAL A 81 2.51 5.23 -6.12
N ASN A 82 1.35 5.68 -5.67
CA ASN A 82 0.30 4.79 -5.17
C ASN A 82 -0.41 4.05 -6.30
N SER A 83 -0.61 4.67 -7.47
CA SER A 83 -1.14 3.98 -8.65
C SER A 83 -0.21 2.87 -9.13
N VAL A 84 1.10 3.13 -9.14
CA VAL A 84 2.10 2.11 -9.48
C VAL A 84 2.06 0.99 -8.43
N GLY A 85 2.06 1.33 -7.14
CA GLY A 85 1.91 0.36 -6.05
C GLY A 85 0.64 -0.49 -6.19
N ALA A 86 -0.49 0.11 -6.57
CA ALA A 86 -1.73 -0.61 -6.82
C ALA A 86 -1.61 -1.60 -7.99
N VAL A 87 -0.90 -1.25 -9.07
CA VAL A 87 -0.64 -2.17 -10.19
C VAL A 87 0.19 -3.37 -9.76
N PHE A 88 1.28 -3.14 -9.01
CA PHE A 88 2.10 -4.23 -8.46
C PHE A 88 1.29 -5.10 -7.51
N GLN A 89 0.47 -4.48 -6.68
CA GLN A 89 -0.34 -5.20 -5.70
C GLN A 89 -1.43 -6.05 -6.37
N LEU A 90 -2.05 -5.53 -7.43
CA LEU A 90 -2.99 -6.26 -8.27
C LEU A 90 -2.30 -7.41 -9.01
N ALA A 91 -1.09 -7.21 -9.52
CA ALA A 91 -0.31 -8.27 -10.15
C ALA A 91 -0.01 -9.43 -9.18
N TYR A 92 0.34 -9.14 -7.93
CA TYR A 92 0.46 -10.16 -6.87
C TYR A 92 -0.83 -10.94 -6.66
N ILE A 93 -1.94 -10.23 -6.55
CA ILE A 93 -3.26 -10.85 -6.35
C ILE A 93 -3.63 -11.75 -7.53
N VAL A 94 -3.39 -11.31 -8.76
CA VAL A 94 -3.65 -12.10 -9.97
C VAL A 94 -2.81 -13.37 -9.99
N LEU A 95 -1.51 -13.27 -9.69
CA LEU A 95 -0.64 -14.44 -9.59
C LEU A 95 -1.10 -15.39 -8.47
N TYR A 96 -1.48 -14.86 -7.30
CA TYR A 96 -2.04 -15.66 -6.21
C TYR A 96 -3.30 -16.43 -6.65
N VAL A 97 -4.23 -15.77 -7.34
CA VAL A 97 -5.46 -16.40 -7.88
C VAL A 97 -5.13 -17.45 -8.95
N MET A 98 -4.09 -17.24 -9.75
CA MET A 98 -3.68 -18.21 -10.77
C MET A 98 -3.20 -19.52 -10.13
N TYR A 99 -2.35 -19.43 -9.10
CA TYR A 99 -1.68 -20.59 -8.48
C TYR A 99 -2.44 -21.21 -7.29
N THR A 100 -3.50 -20.58 -6.77
CA THR A 100 -4.28 -21.15 -5.64
C THR A 100 -5.32 -22.19 -6.09
N GLU A 101 -5.84 -22.97 -5.14
CA GLU A 101 -6.87 -24.00 -5.39
C GLU A 101 -8.22 -23.37 -5.78
N LYS A 102 -9.01 -24.07 -6.62
CA LYS A 102 -10.28 -23.55 -7.18
C LYS A 102 -11.26 -23.02 -6.12
N GLU A 103 -11.33 -23.64 -4.95
CA GLU A 103 -12.20 -23.20 -3.85
C GLU A 103 -11.75 -21.85 -3.25
N LYS A 104 -10.44 -21.66 -3.09
CA LYS A 104 -9.87 -20.40 -2.58
C LYS A 104 -9.96 -19.27 -3.60
N LYS A 105 -9.96 -19.58 -4.91
CA LYS A 105 -10.14 -18.58 -5.98
C LYS A 105 -11.43 -17.79 -5.83
N PHE A 106 -12.58 -18.45 -5.64
CA PHE A 106 -13.87 -17.77 -5.48
C PHE A 106 -13.88 -16.83 -4.28
N ARG A 107 -13.30 -17.27 -3.16
CA ARG A 107 -13.17 -16.43 -1.96
C ARG A 107 -12.30 -15.21 -2.24
N THR A 108 -11.17 -15.38 -2.93
CA THR A 108 -10.27 -14.28 -3.30
C THR A 108 -10.94 -13.31 -4.27
N PHE A 109 -11.68 -13.79 -5.28
CA PHE A 109 -12.47 -12.93 -6.17
C PHE A 109 -13.52 -12.12 -5.40
N GLY A 110 -14.20 -12.73 -4.43
CA GLY A 110 -15.12 -12.01 -3.53
C GLY A 110 -14.42 -10.87 -2.79
N TRP A 111 -13.22 -11.10 -2.24
CA TRP A 111 -12.43 -10.05 -1.59
C TRP A 111 -12.03 -8.92 -2.54
N ILE A 112 -11.59 -9.25 -3.76
CA ILE A 112 -11.25 -8.25 -4.78
C ILE A 112 -12.45 -7.37 -5.09
N LEU A 113 -13.62 -7.98 -5.33
CA LEU A 113 -14.85 -7.26 -5.63
C LEU A 113 -15.25 -6.36 -4.45
N THR A 114 -15.12 -6.83 -3.22
CA THR A 114 -15.36 -6.02 -2.02
C THR A 114 -14.41 -4.82 -1.94
N VAL A 115 -13.11 -5.01 -2.23
CA VAL A 115 -12.13 -3.91 -2.22
C VAL A 115 -12.47 -2.85 -3.27
N PHE A 116 -12.73 -3.25 -4.52
CA PHE A 116 -13.12 -2.32 -5.57
C PHE A 116 -14.48 -1.66 -5.31
N GLY A 117 -15.44 -2.41 -4.76
CA GLY A 117 -16.75 -1.89 -4.37
C GLY A 117 -16.64 -0.84 -3.26
N LEU A 118 -15.87 -1.13 -2.20
CA LEU A 118 -15.60 -0.18 -1.12
C LEU A 118 -14.90 1.07 -1.64
N PHE A 119 -13.89 0.91 -2.51
CA PHE A 119 -13.21 2.03 -3.15
C PHE A 119 -14.18 2.87 -3.99
N ALA A 120 -15.05 2.24 -4.79
CA ALA A 120 -16.06 2.95 -5.57
C ALA A 120 -17.04 3.73 -4.69
N ILE A 121 -17.49 3.16 -3.57
CA ILE A 121 -18.33 3.84 -2.58
C ILE A 121 -17.60 5.07 -2.00
N ILE A 122 -16.33 4.95 -1.65
CA ILE A 122 -15.52 6.07 -1.16
C ILE A 122 -15.40 7.17 -2.22
N VAL A 123 -15.11 6.79 -3.47
CA VAL A 123 -15.00 7.73 -4.60
C VAL A 123 -16.31 8.47 -4.81
N ILE A 124 -17.41 7.74 -5.00
CA ILE A 124 -18.74 8.29 -5.24
C ILE A 124 -19.18 9.15 -4.06
N GLY A 125 -19.06 8.64 -2.82
CA GLY A 125 -19.39 9.37 -1.59
C GLY A 125 -18.58 10.65 -1.45
N SER A 126 -17.30 10.64 -1.84
CA SER A 126 -16.46 11.84 -1.83
C SER A 126 -16.91 12.88 -2.88
N LEU A 127 -17.42 12.45 -4.03
CA LEU A 127 -17.91 13.34 -5.08
C LEU A 127 -19.25 14.00 -4.74
N PHE A 128 -20.05 13.37 -3.86
CA PHE A 128 -21.27 13.98 -3.32
C PHE A 128 -20.98 15.15 -2.36
N ILE A 129 -19.77 15.22 -1.80
CA ILE A 129 -19.35 16.33 -0.95
C ILE A 129 -18.92 17.49 -1.85
N LEU A 130 -19.76 18.54 -1.90
CA LEU A 130 -19.49 19.75 -2.67
C LEU A 130 -18.37 20.60 -2.06
N ASP A 131 -18.16 20.49 -0.74
CA ASP A 131 -17.10 21.19 -0.02
C ASP A 131 -15.75 20.47 -0.22
N LEU A 132 -14.85 21.12 -0.97
CA LEU A 132 -13.52 20.62 -1.29
C LEU A 132 -12.63 20.45 -0.05
N GLU A 133 -12.77 21.31 0.96
CA GLU A 133 -11.97 21.25 2.18
C GLU A 133 -12.40 20.07 3.04
N LEU A 134 -13.72 19.92 3.25
CA LEU A 134 -14.29 18.79 3.98
C LEU A 134 -13.96 17.45 3.29
N ARG A 135 -14.10 17.40 1.95
CA ARG A 135 -13.73 16.23 1.14
C ARG A 135 -12.26 15.86 1.33
N ARG A 136 -11.36 16.85 1.31
CA ARG A 136 -9.93 16.65 1.49
C ARG A 136 -9.59 16.14 2.88
N ILE A 137 -10.21 16.69 3.92
CA ILE A 137 -9.99 16.26 5.32
C ILE A 137 -10.47 14.83 5.52
N ILE A 138 -11.68 14.48 5.05
CA ILE A 138 -12.25 13.15 5.21
C ILE A 138 -11.38 12.11 4.48
N ILE A 139 -11.10 12.32 3.19
CA ILE A 139 -10.31 11.37 2.39
C ILE A 139 -8.86 11.31 2.86
N GLY A 140 -8.29 12.44 3.28
CA GLY A 140 -6.96 12.50 3.89
C GLY A 140 -6.90 11.72 5.21
N SER A 141 -7.90 11.85 6.06
CA SER A 141 -7.96 11.10 7.33
C SER A 141 -8.08 9.60 7.10
N LEU A 142 -8.89 9.18 6.13
CA LEU A 142 -9.03 7.77 5.74
C LEU A 142 -7.72 7.22 5.18
N SER A 143 -7.01 7.98 4.34
CA SER A 143 -5.69 7.64 3.80
C SER A 143 -4.64 7.51 4.90
N CYS A 144 -4.62 8.41 5.88
CA CYS A 144 -3.72 8.31 7.03
C CYS A 144 -4.03 7.07 7.89
N ALA A 145 -5.31 6.81 8.16
CA ALA A 145 -5.73 5.64 8.93
C ALA A 145 -5.34 4.32 8.23
N SER A 146 -5.50 4.25 6.90
CA SER A 146 -5.10 3.07 6.12
C SER A 146 -3.59 2.89 6.04
N LEU A 147 -2.81 3.97 6.01
CA LEU A 147 -1.36 3.89 6.08
C LEU A 147 -0.89 3.36 7.44
N ILE A 148 -1.45 3.88 8.54
CA ILE A 148 -1.11 3.45 9.90
C ILE A 148 -1.44 1.98 10.10
N SER A 149 -2.61 1.51 9.62
CA SER A 149 -2.99 0.10 9.76
C SER A 149 -2.06 -0.84 9.00
N MET A 150 -1.50 -0.41 7.86
CA MET A 150 -0.55 -1.21 7.08
C MET A 150 0.78 -1.44 7.82
N PHE A 151 1.20 -0.50 8.69
CA PHE A 151 2.40 -0.66 9.52
C PHE A 151 2.23 -1.63 10.69
N ALA A 152 1.01 -2.06 11.02
CA ALA A 152 0.80 -3.05 12.06
C ALA A 152 1.51 -4.39 11.75
N SER A 153 1.55 -4.80 10.49
CA SER A 153 2.22 -6.05 10.07
C SER A 153 3.73 -6.06 10.35
N PRO A 154 4.54 -5.07 9.91
CA PRO A 154 5.97 -5.04 10.25
C PRO A 154 6.24 -4.84 11.74
N LEU A 155 5.39 -4.08 12.46
CA LEU A 155 5.50 -3.92 13.91
C LEU A 155 5.32 -5.25 14.67
N LEU A 156 4.36 -6.08 14.25
CA LEU A 156 4.16 -7.41 14.84
C LEU A 156 5.35 -8.34 14.58
N ILE A 157 5.96 -8.27 13.40
CA ILE A 157 7.16 -9.05 13.08
C ILE A 157 8.34 -8.63 13.96
N ILE A 158 8.58 -7.32 14.09
CA ILE A 158 9.67 -6.81 14.93
C ILE A 158 9.44 -7.19 16.39
N LEU A 159 8.21 -7.03 16.91
CA LEU A 159 7.86 -7.39 18.27
C LEU A 159 8.07 -8.88 18.53
N CYS A 160 7.59 -9.75 17.62
CA CYS A 160 7.79 -11.19 17.69
C CYS A 160 9.28 -11.53 17.75
N LEU A 161 10.08 -11.01 16.83
CA LEU A 161 11.53 -11.24 16.79
C LEU A 161 12.22 -10.75 18.07
N THR A 162 11.86 -9.58 18.59
CA THR A 162 12.46 -9.07 19.84
C THR A 162 12.07 -9.89 21.07
N VAL A 163 10.83 -10.37 21.16
CA VAL A 163 10.36 -11.23 22.26
C VAL A 163 11.01 -12.61 22.17
N ASP A 164 11.16 -13.18 20.97
CA ASP A 164 11.87 -14.44 20.76
C ASP A 164 13.36 -14.31 21.14
N ILE A 165 14.02 -13.20 20.78
CA ILE A 165 15.42 -12.95 21.15
C ILE A 165 15.59 -12.78 22.68
N GLN A 166 14.64 -12.13 23.35
CA GLN A 166 14.70 -11.92 24.81
C GLN A 166 14.41 -13.22 25.59
N ASN A 167 13.60 -14.13 25.03
CA ASN A 167 13.20 -15.38 25.68
C ASN A 167 14.15 -16.57 25.41
N PHE A 168 15.10 -16.45 24.48
CA PHE A 168 16.06 -17.53 24.17
C PHE A 168 17.52 -17.11 24.41
N PRO A 169 18.18 -17.59 25.49
CA PRO A 169 19.63 -17.54 25.56
C PRO A 169 20.21 -18.62 24.65
N SER A 170 20.66 -18.21 23.45
CA SER A 170 21.70 -18.87 22.66
C SER A 170 21.68 -20.42 22.62
N SER A 171 20.66 -21.03 22.01
CA SER A 171 20.83 -22.33 21.33
C SER A 171 19.59 -22.66 20.48
N SER A 172 19.83 -23.14 19.27
CA SER A 172 18.87 -23.76 18.34
C SER A 172 18.04 -22.81 17.46
N TYR A 173 18.69 -22.37 16.39
CA TYR A 173 18.11 -21.97 15.11
C TYR A 173 17.30 -23.14 14.53
N SER A 174 16.00 -23.19 14.82
CA SER A 174 15.06 -24.04 14.08
C SER A 174 13.71 -23.36 13.99
N LEU A 175 13.51 -22.79 12.80
CA LEU A 175 12.30 -22.27 12.20
C LEU A 175 11.02 -22.95 12.72
N THR A 176 10.16 -22.17 13.37
CA THR A 176 8.72 -22.43 13.28
C THR A 176 7.99 -21.09 13.11
N PHE A 177 7.78 -20.71 11.85
CA PHE A 177 6.85 -19.66 11.47
C PHE A 177 5.43 -20.19 11.67
N SER A 178 4.78 -19.76 12.75
CA SER A 178 3.31 -19.81 12.89
C SER A 178 2.88 -18.57 13.67
N CYS A 179 2.66 -17.47 12.94
CA CYS A 179 1.80 -16.36 13.34
C CYS A 179 0.75 -16.17 12.26
#